data_AF-X1IIJ6-F1
#
_entry.id   AF-X1IIJ6-F1
#
_cell.length_a   1.000
_cell.length_b   1.000
_cell.length_c   1.000
_cell.angle_alpha   90.00
_cell.angle_beta   90.00
_cell.angle_gamma   90.00
#
_symmetry.space_group_name_H-M   'P 1'
#
loop_
_entity.id
_entity.type
_entity.pdbx_description
1 polymer ?
#
loop_
_entity_poly.entity_id
_entity_poly.type
_entity_poly.pdbx_seq_one_letter_code
_entity_poly.pdbx_strand_id
1 'polypeptide(L)'
;IYSIKNYVDPLLLSIFQRSDLKKHERKISQGRQIYFSRDSEKNEIERVIEFSNNAKNIKHRLRIMGFSLEKVKREFEIYKNREIETHTELLKQKWIQENPDIKSKKMCNINILKNSTFEDFLNASKEILNKKISYDIKIEELPTNANPLIHFILEFHHGFESLPHLDPRTILFSLLEISSDNTIVTYDITELVEGGYIEEADTLFDETIKTLDYNYELDEKIVILAEGSTDIRILKESLEILFPHVNDLYSFMDFHVSNAQ
;
A
#
# COMPACT_ATOMS: atom_id res chain seq x y z
N ILE A 1 -0.05 -7.29 -0.54
CA ILE A 1 -1.52 -7.13 -0.56
C ILE A 1 -1.75 -5.72 -1.02
N TYR A 2 -1.74 -5.53 -2.33
CA TYR A 2 -2.23 -4.35 -3.04
C TYR A 2 -2.03 -4.71 -4.51
N SER A 3 -3.13 -4.91 -5.23
CA SER A 3 -3.15 -5.01 -6.68
C SER A 3 -4.27 -4.06 -7.08
N ILE A 4 -3.93 -3.02 -7.82
CA ILE A 4 -4.90 -2.06 -8.32
C ILE A 4 -5.08 -2.43 -9.79
N LYS A 5 -6.28 -2.91 -10.10
CA LYS A 5 -6.63 -3.58 -11.36
C LYS A 5 -6.45 -2.72 -12.61
N ASN A 6 -6.42 -1.40 -12.48
CA ASN A 6 -6.56 -0.49 -13.62
C ASN A 6 -5.41 0.50 -13.78
N TYR A 7 -4.54 0.63 -12.78
CA TYR A 7 -3.42 1.57 -12.83
C TYR A 7 -2.39 1.22 -11.76
N VAL A 8 -1.18 1.70 -11.99
CA VAL A 8 -0.10 1.68 -10.99
C VAL A 8 -0.26 2.89 -10.09
N ASP A 9 -0.49 2.66 -8.81
CA ASP A 9 -0.54 3.73 -7.82
C ASP A 9 0.87 4.25 -7.57
N PRO A 10 1.17 5.51 -7.94
CA PRO A 10 2.52 6.02 -7.84
C PRO A 10 3.03 6.08 -6.40
N LEU A 11 2.16 6.43 -5.43
CA LEU A 11 2.52 6.51 -4.02
C LEU A 11 2.87 5.13 -3.46
N LEU A 12 2.13 4.09 -3.84
CA LEU A 12 2.48 2.73 -3.42
C LEU A 12 3.75 2.22 -4.10
N LEU A 13 3.95 2.54 -5.38
CA LEU A 13 5.15 2.12 -6.10
C LEU A 13 6.42 2.82 -5.58
N SER A 14 6.32 4.09 -5.12
CA SER A 14 7.47 4.87 -4.63
C SER A 14 8.17 4.28 -3.40
N ILE A 15 7.50 3.40 -2.67
CA ILE A 15 8.07 2.66 -1.54
C ILE A 15 9.07 1.59 -2.00
N PHE A 16 8.89 1.08 -3.22
CA PHE A 16 9.77 0.09 -3.82
C PHE A 16 10.95 0.78 -4.51
N GLN A 17 11.96 -0.01 -4.83
CA GLN A 17 13.11 0.41 -5.60
C GLN A 17 13.20 -0.43 -6.87
N ARG A 18 13.95 0.06 -7.86
CA ARG A 18 14.17 -0.70 -9.10
C ARG A 18 14.74 -2.09 -8.85
N SER A 19 15.59 -2.21 -7.84
CA SER A 19 16.17 -3.48 -7.40
C SER A 19 15.16 -4.48 -6.81
N ASP A 20 13.95 -4.03 -6.46
CA ASP A 20 12.87 -4.90 -5.98
C ASP A 20 12.08 -5.55 -7.11
N LEU A 21 12.26 -5.11 -8.36
CA LEU A 21 11.60 -5.69 -9.53
C LEU A 21 12.07 -7.13 -9.72
N LYS A 22 11.11 -8.05 -9.77
CA LYS A 22 11.33 -9.47 -9.99
C LYS A 22 10.49 -9.94 -11.16
N LYS A 23 11.14 -10.73 -12.01
CA LYS A 23 10.53 -11.43 -13.14
C LYS A 23 10.78 -12.91 -12.97
N HIS A 24 9.73 -13.70 -12.86
CA HIS A 24 9.84 -15.14 -12.66
C HIS A 24 8.58 -15.85 -13.17
N GLU A 25 8.64 -17.16 -13.27
CA GLU A 25 7.48 -17.99 -13.63
C GLU A 25 6.84 -18.55 -12.35
N ARG A 26 5.51 -18.57 -12.30
CA ARG A 26 4.75 -19.27 -11.24
C ARG A 26 3.51 -19.92 -11.83
N LYS A 27 2.93 -20.89 -11.11
CA LYS A 27 1.57 -21.33 -11.43
C LYS A 27 0.58 -20.24 -11.05
N ILE A 28 -0.45 -20.03 -11.86
CA ILE A 28 -1.51 -19.06 -11.58
C ILE A 28 -2.14 -19.31 -10.20
N SER A 29 -2.31 -20.58 -9.78
CA SER A 29 -2.81 -20.92 -8.45
C SER A 29 -1.92 -20.47 -7.28
N GLN A 30 -0.64 -20.19 -7.54
CA GLN A 30 0.31 -19.65 -6.56
C GLN A 30 0.30 -18.12 -6.55
N GLY A 31 -0.34 -17.51 -7.54
CA GLY A 31 -0.54 -16.08 -7.61
C GLY A 31 -1.41 -15.60 -6.46
N ARG A 32 -1.10 -14.39 -5.98
CA ARG A 32 -1.87 -13.73 -4.91
C ARG A 32 -3.08 -13.05 -5.53
N GLN A 33 -3.95 -13.83 -6.19
CA GLN A 33 -5.14 -13.31 -6.86
C GLN A 33 -6.13 -12.78 -5.82
N ILE A 34 -6.51 -11.50 -5.98
CA ILE A 34 -7.58 -10.87 -5.20
C ILE A 34 -8.80 -10.57 -6.09
N TYR A 35 -8.61 -10.39 -7.40
CA TYR A 35 -9.62 -9.74 -8.26
C TYR A 35 -10.25 -10.59 -9.37
N PHE A 36 -9.54 -11.61 -9.87
CA PHE A 36 -10.10 -12.54 -10.86
C PHE A 36 -9.76 -13.96 -10.49
N SER A 37 -10.79 -14.78 -10.33
CA SER A 37 -10.61 -16.21 -10.28
C SER A 37 -10.28 -16.69 -11.69
N ARG A 38 -8.98 -16.83 -12.00
CA ARG A 38 -8.51 -17.64 -13.15
C ARG A 38 -8.63 -19.13 -12.78
N ASP A 39 -9.81 -19.51 -12.27
CA ASP A 39 -10.03 -20.82 -11.66
C ASP A 39 -9.84 -21.96 -12.69
N SER A 40 -10.17 -21.68 -13.95
CA SER A 40 -9.97 -22.57 -15.09
C SER A 40 -8.50 -22.76 -15.47
N GLU A 41 -7.63 -21.82 -15.12
CA GLU A 41 -6.24 -21.75 -15.55
C GLU A 41 -5.25 -21.98 -14.39
N LYS A 42 -5.74 -22.41 -13.22
CA LYS A 42 -4.93 -22.59 -11.99
C LYS A 42 -3.59 -23.31 -12.19
N ASN A 43 -3.55 -24.27 -13.11
CA ASN A 43 -2.38 -25.08 -13.38
C ASN A 43 -1.45 -24.51 -14.46
N GLU A 44 -1.87 -23.47 -15.18
CA GLU A 44 -1.05 -22.80 -16.18
C GLU A 44 0.04 -21.97 -15.51
N ILE A 45 1.13 -21.76 -16.25
CA ILE A 45 2.27 -20.99 -15.81
C ILE A 45 2.12 -19.58 -16.38
N GLU A 46 2.18 -18.58 -15.51
CA GLU A 46 2.21 -17.17 -15.87
C GLU A 46 3.61 -16.58 -15.65
N ARG A 47 3.94 -15.55 -16.43
CA ARG A 47 5.17 -14.79 -16.27
C ARG A 47 4.89 -13.61 -15.35
N VAL A 48 5.31 -13.76 -14.09
CA VAL A 48 5.09 -12.77 -13.04
C VAL A 48 6.00 -11.58 -13.22
N ILE A 49 5.42 -10.40 -13.03
CA ILE A 49 6.14 -9.14 -12.93
C ILE A 49 5.66 -8.44 -11.66
N GLU A 50 6.55 -8.34 -10.68
CA GLU A 50 6.22 -7.77 -9.37
C GLU A 50 7.38 -7.00 -8.75
N PHE A 51 7.08 -6.05 -7.87
CA PHE A 51 8.04 -5.49 -6.95
C PHE A 51 7.88 -6.19 -5.60
N SER A 52 8.94 -6.77 -5.04
CA SER A 52 8.83 -7.41 -3.73
C SER A 52 10.06 -7.32 -2.84
N ASN A 53 9.82 -7.03 -1.56
CA ASN A 53 10.83 -6.98 -0.51
C ASN A 53 10.20 -7.44 0.82
N ASN A 54 11.03 -7.64 1.85
CA ASN A 54 10.54 -7.99 3.17
C ASN A 54 9.94 -6.77 3.90
N ALA A 55 9.03 -7.05 4.83
CA ALA A 55 8.31 -6.04 5.60
C ALA A 55 9.26 -5.13 6.39
N LYS A 56 10.38 -5.66 6.91
CA LYS A 56 11.39 -4.86 7.61
C LYS A 56 11.94 -3.73 6.73
N ASN A 57 12.31 -4.04 5.49
CA ASN A 57 12.89 -3.08 4.56
C ASN A 57 11.86 -2.05 4.09
N ILE A 58 10.66 -2.49 3.72
CA ILE A 58 9.55 -1.60 3.33
C ILE A 58 9.18 -0.65 4.47
N LYS A 59 9.07 -1.18 5.70
CA LYS A 59 8.82 -0.38 6.91
C LYS A 59 9.94 0.63 7.18
N HIS A 60 11.20 0.26 6.96
CA HIS A 60 12.33 1.18 7.13
C HIS A 60 12.25 2.33 6.11
N ARG A 61 11.94 2.05 4.84
CA ARG A 61 11.76 3.09 3.82
C ARG A 61 10.62 4.04 4.15
N LEU A 62 9.47 3.51 4.57
CA LEU A 62 8.35 4.34 5.01
C LEU A 62 8.72 5.25 6.20
N ARG A 63 9.52 4.75 7.16
CA ARG A 63 10.01 5.60 8.26
C ARG A 63 10.92 6.72 7.77
N ILE A 64 11.78 6.45 6.78
CA ILE A 64 12.61 7.47 6.12
C ILE A 64 11.74 8.52 5.42
N MET A 65 10.63 8.09 4.78
CA MET A 65 9.60 8.96 4.19
C MET A 65 8.72 9.69 5.24
N GLY A 66 9.06 9.59 6.53
CA GLY A 66 8.37 10.32 7.61
C GLY A 66 7.09 9.64 8.12
N PHE A 67 6.86 8.36 7.83
CA PHE A 67 5.79 7.59 8.45
C PHE A 67 6.16 7.14 9.86
N SER A 68 5.24 7.33 10.80
CA SER A 68 5.34 6.86 12.17
C SER A 68 3.98 6.39 12.65
N LEU A 69 3.96 5.51 13.66
CA LEU A 69 2.71 5.02 14.25
C LEU A 69 1.85 6.18 14.79
N GLU A 70 2.48 7.19 15.37
CA GLU A 70 1.79 8.39 15.87
C GLU A 70 1.12 9.17 14.74
N LYS A 71 1.85 9.44 13.64
CA LYS A 71 1.31 10.16 12.48
C LYS A 71 0.14 9.41 11.86
N VAL A 72 0.31 8.10 11.66
CA VAL A 72 -0.70 7.21 11.09
C VAL A 72 -1.97 7.18 11.95
N LYS A 73 -1.83 7.04 13.27
CA LYS A 73 -2.97 7.10 14.21
C LYS A 73 -3.73 8.42 14.12
N ARG A 74 -3.01 9.54 14.09
CA ARG A 74 -3.60 10.87 13.98
C ARG A 74 -4.34 11.06 12.66
N GLU A 75 -3.73 10.65 11.55
CA GLU A 75 -4.36 10.71 10.23
C GLU A 75 -5.61 9.84 10.17
N PHE A 76 -5.52 8.60 10.65
CA PHE A 76 -6.65 7.69 10.71
C PHE A 76 -7.86 8.33 11.40
N GLU A 77 -7.68 8.95 12.57
CA GLU A 77 -8.77 9.61 13.29
C GLU A 77 -9.36 10.80 12.52
N ILE A 78 -8.54 11.58 11.82
CA ILE A 78 -9.01 12.67 10.95
C ILE A 78 -9.88 12.11 9.82
N TYR A 79 -9.41 11.08 9.11
CA TYR A 79 -10.14 10.50 7.99
C TYR A 79 -11.37 9.73 8.41
N LYS A 80 -11.33 9.04 9.57
CA LYS A 80 -12.49 8.39 10.17
C LYS A 80 -13.63 9.38 10.40
N ASN A 81 -13.31 10.55 10.95
CA ASN A 81 -14.29 11.60 11.16
C ASN A 81 -14.84 12.17 9.83
N ARG A 82 -13.98 12.38 8.83
CA ARG A 82 -14.41 12.80 7.48
C ARG A 82 -15.33 11.79 6.80
N GLU A 83 -15.07 10.49 6.96
CA GLU A 83 -15.95 9.44 6.44
C GLU A 83 -17.31 9.42 7.15
N ILE A 84 -17.31 9.56 8.48
CA ILE A 84 -18.55 9.69 9.27
C ILE A 84 -19.37 10.89 8.79
N GLU A 85 -18.74 12.05 8.60
CA GLU A 85 -19.38 13.26 8.09
C GLU A 85 -19.95 13.02 6.68
N THR A 86 -19.15 12.45 5.78
CA THR A 86 -19.56 12.12 4.41
C THR A 86 -20.78 11.21 4.38
N HIS A 87 -20.77 10.13 5.16
CA HIS A 87 -21.92 9.23 5.26
C HIS A 87 -23.14 9.93 5.89
N THR A 88 -22.93 10.80 6.89
CA THR A 88 -24.00 11.57 7.53
C THR A 88 -24.65 12.54 6.56
N GLU A 89 -23.88 13.22 5.71
CA GLU A 89 -24.42 14.09 4.66
C GLU A 89 -25.13 13.30 3.55
N LEU A 90 -24.56 12.15 3.14
CA LEU A 90 -25.21 11.27 2.18
C LEU A 90 -26.58 10.78 2.68
N LEU A 91 -26.72 10.49 3.97
CA LEU A 91 -28.01 10.11 4.54
C LEU A 91 -29.09 11.18 4.34
N LYS A 92 -28.75 12.47 4.17
CA LYS A 92 -29.74 13.53 3.92
C LYS A 92 -30.25 13.53 2.47
N GLN A 93 -29.57 12.84 1.56
CA GLN A 93 -29.93 12.81 0.15
C GLN A 93 -31.23 12.05 -0.08
N LYS A 94 -32.12 12.62 -0.90
CA LYS A 94 -33.45 12.06 -1.17
C LYS A 94 -33.39 10.62 -1.69
N TRP A 95 -32.48 10.34 -2.62
CA TRP A 95 -32.30 8.99 -3.18
C TRP A 95 -31.81 7.97 -2.14
N ILE A 96 -31.11 8.38 -1.07
CA ILE A 96 -30.77 7.48 0.04
C ILE A 96 -31.98 7.25 0.94
N GLN A 97 -32.75 8.30 1.23
CA GLN A 97 -33.95 8.20 2.08
C GLN A 97 -35.02 7.28 1.48
N GLU A 98 -35.12 7.25 0.16
CA GLU A 98 -36.05 6.41 -0.60
C GLU A 98 -35.58 4.95 -0.74
N ASN A 99 -34.35 4.62 -0.33
CA ASN A 99 -33.77 3.27 -0.39
C ASN A 99 -33.40 2.75 1.02
N PRO A 100 -34.32 2.04 1.72
CA PRO A 100 -34.13 1.59 3.11
C PRO A 100 -32.88 0.73 3.34
N ASP A 101 -32.52 -0.12 2.38
CA ASP A 101 -31.34 -0.99 2.48
C ASP A 101 -30.04 -0.19 2.48
N ILE A 102 -29.91 0.74 1.53
CA ILE A 102 -28.73 1.62 1.42
C ILE A 102 -28.62 2.51 2.67
N LYS A 103 -29.76 3.07 3.11
CA LYS A 103 -29.84 3.87 4.34
C LYS A 103 -29.36 3.07 5.56
N SER A 104 -29.87 1.85 5.74
CA SER A 104 -29.51 0.98 6.87
C SER A 104 -28.02 0.62 6.83
N LYS A 105 -27.48 0.31 5.64
CA LYS A 105 -26.06 0.04 5.45
C LYS A 105 -25.18 1.23 5.84
N LYS A 106 -25.52 2.45 5.38
CA LYS A 106 -24.79 3.67 5.75
C LYS A 106 -24.86 3.97 7.24
N MET A 107 -26.01 3.77 7.88
CA MET A 107 -26.13 3.90 9.34
C MET A 107 -25.26 2.87 10.08
N CYS A 108 -25.18 1.63 9.59
CA CYS A 108 -24.30 0.61 10.14
C CYS A 108 -22.82 1.03 10.04
N ASN A 109 -22.38 1.48 8.87
CA ASN A 109 -21.01 1.97 8.65
C ASN A 109 -20.65 3.12 9.59
N ILE A 110 -21.55 4.12 9.74
CA ILE A 110 -21.35 5.22 10.71
C ILE A 110 -21.21 4.68 12.13
N ASN A 111 -22.05 3.71 12.52
CA ASN A 111 -22.01 3.14 13.86
C ASN A 111 -20.70 2.36 14.11
N ILE A 112 -20.21 1.62 13.12
CA ILE A 112 -18.92 0.92 13.19
C ILE A 112 -17.78 1.94 13.37
N LEU A 113 -17.70 2.95 12.51
CA LEU A 113 -16.66 3.98 12.55
C LEU A 113 -16.66 4.76 13.87
N LYS A 114 -17.84 5.11 14.41
CA LYS A 114 -17.96 5.85 15.68
C LYS A 114 -17.51 5.04 16.89
N ASN A 115 -17.76 3.74 16.89
CA ASN A 115 -17.53 2.87 18.04
C ASN A 115 -16.19 2.11 17.98
N SER A 116 -15.36 2.39 16.97
CA SER A 116 -14.11 1.67 16.74
C SER A 116 -12.91 2.60 16.81
N THR A 117 -11.83 2.10 17.40
CA THR A 117 -10.53 2.75 17.51
C THR A 117 -9.58 2.24 16.42
N PHE A 118 -8.49 2.96 16.17
CA PHE A 118 -7.43 2.48 15.28
C PHE A 118 -6.94 1.07 15.65
N GLU A 119 -6.80 0.78 16.94
CA GLU A 119 -6.40 -0.53 17.45
C GLU A 119 -7.42 -1.63 17.11
N ASP A 120 -8.72 -1.33 17.15
CA ASP A 120 -9.77 -2.30 16.77
C ASP A 120 -9.66 -2.67 15.28
N PHE A 121 -9.39 -1.68 14.43
CA PHE A 121 -9.15 -1.89 13.01
C PHE A 121 -7.86 -2.67 12.74
N LEU A 122 -6.78 -2.40 13.47
CA LEU A 122 -5.55 -3.18 13.38
C LEU A 122 -5.76 -4.64 13.80
N ASN A 123 -6.52 -4.87 14.88
CA ASN A 123 -6.82 -6.22 15.35
C ASN A 123 -7.68 -7.00 14.34
N ALA A 124 -8.71 -6.37 13.78
CA ALA A 124 -9.50 -6.95 12.70
C ALA A 124 -8.64 -7.25 11.46
N SER A 125 -7.74 -6.34 11.10
CA SER A 125 -6.80 -6.53 9.99
C SER A 125 -5.85 -7.69 10.24
N LYS A 126 -5.33 -7.83 11.46
CA LYS A 126 -4.49 -8.95 11.86
C LYS A 126 -5.22 -10.28 11.75
N GLU A 127 -6.49 -10.31 12.13
CA GLU A 127 -7.34 -11.49 11.98
C GLU A 127 -7.53 -11.86 10.50
N ILE A 128 -7.84 -10.88 9.65
CA ILE A 128 -7.95 -11.05 8.19
C ILE A 128 -6.66 -11.66 7.62
N LEU A 129 -5.50 -11.11 7.96
CA LEU A 129 -4.21 -11.58 7.47
C LEU A 129 -3.87 -13.00 7.95
N ASN A 130 -4.06 -13.28 9.24
CA ASN A 130 -3.71 -14.57 9.83
C ASN A 130 -4.59 -15.71 9.33
N LYS A 131 -5.89 -15.44 9.18
CA LYS A 131 -6.87 -16.41 8.68
C LYS A 131 -6.98 -16.41 7.16
N LYS A 132 -6.28 -15.48 6.47
CA LYS A 132 -6.34 -15.27 5.02
C LYS A 132 -7.78 -15.10 4.52
N ILE A 133 -8.58 -14.34 5.26
CA ILE A 133 -9.97 -14.03 4.90
C ILE A 133 -9.95 -13.23 3.60
N SER A 134 -10.92 -13.47 2.71
CA SER A 134 -11.00 -13.00 1.32
C SER A 134 -10.01 -13.64 0.34
N TYR A 135 -9.07 -14.45 0.81
CA TYR A 135 -8.15 -15.23 -0.04
C TYR A 135 -8.50 -16.72 -0.01
N ASP A 136 -8.43 -17.33 1.18
CA ASP A 136 -8.78 -18.75 1.38
C ASP A 136 -10.23 -18.94 1.84
N ILE A 137 -10.77 -17.95 2.56
CA ILE A 137 -12.12 -17.99 3.16
C ILE A 137 -12.96 -16.87 2.56
N LYS A 138 -14.11 -17.21 1.98
CA LYS A 138 -15.03 -16.21 1.43
C LYS A 138 -15.72 -15.45 2.57
N ILE A 139 -16.03 -14.17 2.36
CA ILE A 139 -16.65 -13.33 3.41
C ILE A 139 -18.02 -13.91 3.82
N GLU A 140 -18.73 -14.50 2.86
CA GLU A 140 -20.04 -15.13 3.05
C GLU A 140 -19.97 -16.41 3.91
N GLU A 141 -18.78 -17.00 4.05
CA GLU A 141 -18.53 -18.19 4.86
C GLU A 141 -18.14 -17.85 6.31
N LEU A 142 -18.00 -16.55 6.64
CA LEU A 142 -17.69 -16.14 7.99
C LEU A 142 -18.86 -16.41 8.95
N PRO A 143 -18.57 -16.83 10.20
CA PRO A 143 -19.60 -17.00 11.22
C PRO A 143 -20.42 -15.72 11.44
N THR A 144 -21.71 -15.85 11.75
CA THR A 144 -22.60 -14.69 12.00
C THR A 144 -22.14 -13.80 13.17
N ASN A 145 -21.33 -14.34 14.09
CA ASN A 145 -20.72 -13.62 15.20
C ASN A 145 -19.29 -13.13 14.91
N ALA A 146 -18.85 -13.16 13.64
CA ALA A 146 -17.56 -12.60 13.25
C ALA A 146 -17.48 -11.10 13.58
N ASN A 147 -16.25 -10.61 13.75
CA ASN A 147 -16.01 -9.22 14.07
C ASN A 147 -16.61 -8.33 12.96
N PRO A 148 -17.57 -7.42 13.27
CA PRO A 148 -18.23 -6.60 12.26
C PRO A 148 -17.24 -5.69 11.49
N LEU A 149 -16.09 -5.36 12.09
CA LEU A 149 -15.03 -4.63 11.40
C LEU A 149 -14.44 -5.41 10.22
N ILE A 150 -14.43 -6.74 10.26
CA ILE A 150 -13.93 -7.55 9.13
C ILE A 150 -14.83 -7.36 7.91
N HIS A 151 -16.14 -7.41 8.11
CA HIS A 151 -17.11 -7.15 7.04
C HIS A 151 -17.02 -5.72 6.52
N PHE A 152 -16.79 -4.76 7.41
CA PHE A 152 -16.60 -3.35 7.03
C PHE A 152 -15.31 -3.15 6.22
N ILE A 153 -14.18 -3.69 6.69
CA ILE A 153 -12.88 -3.57 6.00
C ILE A 153 -12.94 -4.18 4.61
N LEU A 154 -13.61 -5.33 4.47
CA LEU A 154 -13.66 -6.09 3.22
C LEU A 154 -14.93 -5.82 2.39
N GLU A 155 -15.70 -4.78 2.71
CA GLU A 155 -17.05 -4.53 2.15
C GLU A 155 -17.08 -4.50 0.61
N PHE A 156 -16.01 -4.01 -0.01
CA PHE A 156 -15.90 -3.88 -1.46
C PHE A 156 -15.08 -5.00 -2.12
N HIS A 157 -14.63 -6.01 -1.35
CA HIS A 157 -13.72 -7.06 -1.84
C HIS A 157 -12.42 -6.53 -2.48
N HIS A 158 -12.08 -5.26 -2.24
CA HIS A 158 -10.90 -4.58 -2.80
C HIS A 158 -9.73 -4.52 -1.80
N GLY A 159 -9.77 -5.38 -0.78
CA GLY A 159 -8.75 -5.41 0.27
C GLY A 159 -9.03 -4.37 1.36
N PHE A 160 -8.01 -3.63 1.76
CA PHE A 160 -8.03 -2.77 2.96
C PHE A 160 -8.43 -1.31 2.68
N GLU A 161 -8.97 -1.02 1.49
CA GLU A 161 -9.30 0.33 1.03
C GLU A 161 -10.37 1.03 1.88
N SER A 162 -11.22 0.25 2.59
CA SER A 162 -12.22 0.79 3.51
C SER A 162 -11.64 1.30 4.84
N LEU A 163 -10.34 1.16 5.08
CA LEU A 163 -9.69 1.82 6.21
C LEU A 163 -9.61 3.33 5.95
N PRO A 164 -10.05 4.20 6.88
CA PRO A 164 -9.93 5.65 6.69
C PRO A 164 -8.48 6.11 6.45
N HIS A 165 -8.22 6.69 5.27
CA HIS A 165 -6.90 7.19 4.87
C HIS A 165 -7.01 8.27 3.78
N LEU A 166 -5.91 8.99 3.55
CA LEU A 166 -5.69 9.77 2.33
C LEU A 166 -4.57 9.17 1.50
N ASP A 167 -3.47 8.81 2.17
CA ASP A 167 -2.32 8.20 1.55
C ASP A 167 -2.40 6.67 1.73
N PRO A 168 -2.44 5.86 0.65
CA PRO A 168 -2.54 4.40 0.76
C PRO A 168 -1.33 3.77 1.48
N ARG A 169 -0.19 4.48 1.52
CA ARG A 169 0.98 4.06 2.31
C ARG A 169 0.70 4.04 3.81
N THR A 170 -0.24 4.85 4.30
CA THR A 170 -0.69 4.85 5.72
C THR A 170 -1.35 3.51 6.07
N ILE A 171 -2.16 2.94 5.17
CA ILE A 171 -2.71 1.59 5.34
C ILE A 171 -1.57 0.57 5.36
N LEU A 172 -0.70 0.61 4.35
CA LEU A 172 0.39 -0.35 4.27
C LEU A 172 1.27 -0.33 5.52
N PHE A 173 1.66 0.85 6.00
CA PHE A 173 2.43 1.01 7.24
C PHE A 173 1.72 0.36 8.43
N SER A 174 0.41 0.61 8.57
CA SER A 174 -0.43 0.01 9.63
C SER A 174 -0.37 -1.52 9.59
N LEU A 175 -0.49 -2.11 8.41
CA LEU A 175 -0.41 -3.57 8.22
C LEU A 175 0.99 -4.11 8.49
N LEU A 176 2.06 -3.35 8.20
CA LEU A 176 3.44 -3.74 8.48
C LEU A 176 3.77 -3.75 9.98
N GLU A 177 3.13 -2.91 10.78
CA GLU A 177 3.31 -2.87 12.23
C GLU A 177 2.76 -4.13 12.93
N ILE A 178 1.79 -4.82 12.32
CA ILE A 178 1.22 -6.08 12.82
C ILE A 178 1.78 -7.33 12.11
N SER A 179 2.64 -7.15 11.11
CA SER A 179 3.24 -8.22 10.31
C SER A 179 4.63 -8.61 10.82
N SER A 180 5.06 -9.84 10.53
CA SER A 180 6.44 -10.24 10.81
C SER A 180 7.42 -9.51 9.89
N ASP A 181 8.62 -9.21 10.37
CA ASP A 181 9.68 -8.53 9.60
C ASP A 181 10.08 -9.29 8.32
N ASN A 182 9.95 -10.62 8.32
CA ASN A 182 10.30 -11.49 7.19
C ASN A 182 9.15 -11.66 6.18
N THR A 183 7.98 -11.08 6.45
CA THR A 183 6.82 -11.16 5.55
C THR A 183 7.17 -10.52 4.22
N ILE A 184 6.93 -11.22 3.11
CA ILE A 184 7.19 -10.67 1.77
C ILE A 184 6.02 -9.78 1.35
N VAL A 185 6.31 -8.49 1.23
CA VAL A 185 5.42 -7.49 0.66
C VAL A 185 5.62 -7.51 -0.85
N THR A 186 4.51 -7.65 -1.58
CA THR A 186 4.51 -7.74 -3.04
C THR A 186 3.51 -6.72 -3.59
N TYR A 187 3.96 -5.97 -4.58
CA TYR A 187 3.15 -5.16 -5.49
C TYR A 187 3.19 -5.85 -6.86
N ASP A 188 2.11 -6.55 -7.19
CA ASP A 188 2.01 -7.41 -8.37
C ASP A 188 1.33 -6.66 -9.51
N ILE A 189 2.04 -6.50 -10.63
CA ILE A 189 1.58 -5.78 -11.82
C ILE A 189 1.41 -6.73 -13.02
N THR A 190 1.44 -8.04 -12.79
CA THR A 190 1.41 -9.07 -13.85
C THR A 190 0.21 -8.87 -14.77
N GLU A 191 -0.99 -8.73 -14.21
CA GLU A 191 -2.23 -8.56 -14.98
C GLU A 191 -2.23 -7.26 -15.83
N LEU A 192 -1.57 -6.20 -15.36
CA LEU A 192 -1.48 -4.94 -16.10
C LEU A 192 -0.57 -5.08 -17.32
N VAL A 193 0.53 -5.83 -17.19
CA VAL A 193 1.44 -6.10 -18.30
C VAL A 193 0.82 -7.10 -19.28
N GLU A 194 0.24 -8.20 -18.78
CA GLU A 194 -0.43 -9.21 -19.63
C GLU A 194 -1.64 -8.61 -20.39
N GLY A 195 -2.38 -7.70 -19.74
CA GLY A 195 -3.49 -6.97 -20.36
C GLY A 195 -3.06 -5.88 -21.36
N GLY A 196 -1.76 -5.63 -21.51
CA GLY A 196 -1.22 -4.61 -22.42
C GLY A 196 -1.43 -3.17 -21.94
N TYR A 197 -1.77 -2.96 -20.66
CA TYR A 197 -1.86 -1.62 -20.07
C TYR A 197 -0.48 -1.02 -19.79
N ILE A 198 0.55 -1.87 -19.67
CA ILE A 198 1.93 -1.49 -19.45
C ILE A 198 2.79 -2.20 -20.49
N GLU A 199 3.42 -1.45 -21.39
CA GLU A 199 4.27 -2.01 -22.45
C GLU A 199 5.65 -2.44 -21.90
N GLU A 200 6.26 -1.63 -21.03
CA GLU A 200 7.62 -1.85 -20.53
C GLU A 200 7.70 -1.77 -19.00
N ALA A 201 7.62 -2.92 -18.32
CA ALA A 201 7.77 -2.98 -16.87
C ALA A 201 9.14 -2.48 -16.36
N ASP A 202 10.17 -2.49 -17.21
CA ASP A 202 11.53 -2.05 -16.85
C ASP A 202 11.66 -0.51 -16.75
N THR A 203 10.84 0.23 -17.49
CA THR A 203 10.81 1.70 -17.49
C THR A 203 9.67 2.25 -16.63
N LEU A 204 8.62 1.44 -16.39
CA LEU A 204 7.46 1.77 -15.57
C LEU A 204 7.84 2.44 -14.25
N PHE A 205 8.85 1.92 -13.54
CA PHE A 205 9.28 2.51 -12.28
C PHE A 205 9.73 3.96 -12.47
N ASP A 206 10.71 4.18 -13.37
CA ASP A 206 11.28 5.51 -13.63
C ASP A 206 10.22 6.48 -14.16
N GLU A 207 9.29 6.02 -14.99
CA GLU A 207 8.19 6.83 -15.53
C GLU A 207 7.17 7.21 -14.44
N THR A 208 6.78 6.25 -13.61
CA THR A 208 5.81 6.47 -12.54
C THR A 208 6.36 7.45 -11.50
N ILE A 209 7.62 7.28 -11.07
CA ILE A 209 8.24 8.19 -10.09
C ILE A 209 8.35 9.62 -10.63
N LYS A 210 8.68 9.80 -11.91
CA LYS A 210 8.68 11.15 -12.54
C LYS A 210 7.32 11.84 -12.48
N THR A 211 6.21 11.09 -12.51
CA THR A 211 4.87 11.69 -12.37
C THR A 211 4.55 12.17 -10.95
N LEU A 212 5.20 11.58 -9.93
CA LEU A 212 5.11 12.05 -8.54
C LEU A 212 5.87 13.36 -8.36
N ASP A 213 7.12 13.43 -8.83
CA ASP A 213 7.94 14.65 -8.73
C ASP A 213 7.23 15.89 -9.30
N TYR A 214 6.38 15.71 -10.32
CA TYR A 214 5.61 16.81 -10.92
C TYR A 214 4.37 17.23 -10.12
N ASN A 215 3.76 16.33 -9.34
CA ASN A 215 2.45 16.55 -8.71
C ASN A 215 2.47 16.53 -7.17
N TYR A 216 3.53 15.99 -6.57
CA TYR A 216 3.67 15.76 -5.13
C TYR A 216 5.13 16.03 -4.70
N GLU A 217 5.36 17.09 -3.93
CA GLU A 217 6.65 17.38 -3.27
C GLU A 217 7.01 16.35 -2.16
N LEU A 218 6.46 15.13 -2.20
CA LEU A 218 6.48 14.17 -1.10
C LEU A 218 7.57 13.09 -1.21
N ASP A 219 8.17 12.88 -2.38
CA ASP A 219 9.11 11.77 -2.63
C ASP A 219 10.43 12.21 -3.31
N GLU A 220 10.86 13.45 -3.12
CA GLU A 220 12.20 13.87 -3.55
C GLU A 220 13.29 13.11 -2.77
N LYS A 221 14.36 12.71 -3.46
CA LYS A 221 15.51 12.06 -2.81
C LYS A 221 16.04 12.93 -1.68
N ILE A 222 16.37 12.31 -0.55
CA ILE A 222 17.02 13.01 0.56
C ILE A 222 18.42 13.42 0.09
N VAL A 223 18.63 14.73 -0.06
CA VAL A 223 19.91 15.28 -0.47
C VAL A 223 20.83 15.40 0.75
N ILE A 224 21.94 14.65 0.72
CA ILE A 224 23.03 14.78 1.68
C ILE A 224 24.09 15.68 1.05
N LEU A 225 24.25 16.86 1.65
CA LEU A 225 25.32 17.80 1.32
C LEU A 225 26.52 17.53 2.24
N ALA A 226 27.69 17.38 1.64
CA ALA A 226 28.95 17.27 2.38
C ALA A 226 30.02 18.17 1.75
N GLU A 227 30.96 18.63 2.59
CA GLU A 227 32.05 19.52 2.19
C GLU A 227 33.12 18.79 1.39
N GLY A 228 33.37 17.51 1.68
CA GLY A 228 34.43 16.72 1.04
C GLY A 228 33.92 15.53 0.23
N SER A 229 34.46 15.35 -0.97
CA SER A 229 34.25 14.14 -1.80
C SER A 229 34.62 12.83 -1.09
N THR A 230 35.59 12.86 -0.15
CA THR A 230 35.94 11.71 0.69
C THR A 230 34.79 11.30 1.61
N ASP A 231 34.12 12.27 2.25
CA ASP A 231 32.99 12.01 3.14
C ASP A 231 31.80 11.46 2.36
N ILE A 232 31.51 12.06 1.20
CA ILE A 232 30.49 11.55 0.27
C ILE A 232 30.75 10.09 -0.09
N ARG A 233 32.00 9.77 -0.48
CA ARG A 233 32.36 8.40 -0.86
C ARG A 233 32.16 7.44 0.31
N ILE A 234 32.67 7.77 1.49
CA ILE A 234 32.54 6.91 2.68
C ILE A 234 31.06 6.68 3.03
N LEU A 235 30.26 7.74 3.06
CA LEU A 235 28.83 7.64 3.39
C LEU A 235 28.08 6.80 2.36
N LYS A 236 28.31 7.05 1.07
CA LYS A 236 27.67 6.31 -0.01
C LYS A 236 28.02 4.82 0.03
N GLU A 237 29.30 4.49 0.11
CA GLU A 237 29.76 3.08 0.19
C GLU A 237 29.24 2.40 1.47
N SER A 238 29.19 3.12 2.60
CA SER A 238 28.63 2.60 3.85
C SER A 238 27.13 2.31 3.73
N LEU A 239 26.38 3.18 3.07
CA LEU A 239 24.94 3.00 2.82
C LEU A 239 24.68 1.79 1.92
N GLU A 240 25.46 1.65 0.84
CA GLU A 240 25.37 0.51 -0.07
C GLU A 240 25.64 -0.83 0.64
N ILE A 241 26.55 -0.86 1.62
CA ILE A 241 26.89 -2.08 2.37
C ILE A 241 25.89 -2.35 3.50
N LEU A 242 25.59 -1.34 4.33
CA LEU A 242 24.85 -1.53 5.58
C LEU A 242 23.33 -1.49 5.37
N PHE A 243 22.87 -0.67 4.44
CA PHE A 243 21.45 -0.44 4.16
C PHE A 243 21.17 -0.36 2.65
N PRO A 244 21.53 -1.39 1.87
CA PRO A 244 21.38 -1.38 0.42
C PRO A 244 19.95 -1.08 -0.03
N HIS A 245 18.95 -1.47 0.77
CA HIS A 245 17.54 -1.26 0.45
C HIS A 245 17.11 0.21 0.49
N VAL A 246 17.86 1.14 1.08
CA VAL A 246 17.51 2.57 1.12
C VAL A 246 18.40 3.45 0.26
N ASN A 247 19.42 2.88 -0.38
CA ASN A 247 20.44 3.63 -1.10
C ASN A 247 19.85 4.61 -2.13
N ASP A 248 18.85 4.13 -2.89
CA ASP A 248 18.23 4.89 -3.97
C ASP A 248 17.36 6.06 -3.46
N LEU A 249 17.04 6.12 -2.16
CA LEU A 249 16.33 7.23 -1.52
C LEU A 249 17.23 8.44 -1.24
N TYR A 250 18.56 8.28 -1.32
CA TYR A 250 19.51 9.35 -1.04
C TYR A 250 20.18 9.85 -2.32
N SER A 251 20.46 11.15 -2.34
CA SER A 251 21.32 11.79 -3.34
C SER A 251 22.46 12.50 -2.61
N PHE A 252 23.67 12.47 -3.16
CA PHE A 252 24.83 13.12 -2.54
C PHE A 252 25.30 14.26 -3.42
N MET A 253 25.55 15.41 -2.81
CA MET A 253 26.05 16.60 -3.50
C MET A 253 27.27 17.17 -2.78
N ASP A 254 28.27 17.56 -3.57
CA ASP A 254 29.50 18.20 -3.11
C ASP A 254 29.32 19.73 -3.10
N PHE A 255 29.49 20.35 -1.94
CA PHE A 255 29.29 21.78 -1.76
C PHE A 255 30.21 22.64 -2.64
N HIS A 256 31.44 22.17 -2.92
CA HIS A 256 32.40 22.94 -3.71
C HIS A 256 32.12 22.88 -5.22
N VAL A 257 31.50 21.80 -5.69
CA VAL A 257 31.07 21.68 -7.09
C VAL A 257 29.78 22.50 -7.35
N SER A 258 28.95 22.66 -6.32
CA SER A 258 27.64 23.34 -6.39
C SER A 258 27.75 24.88 -6.54
N ASN A 259 28.80 25.49 -6.01
CA ASN A 259 29.02 26.96 -6.07
C ASN A 259 29.80 27.42 -7.31
N ALA A 260 30.00 26.54 -8.29
CA ALA A 260 30.71 26.84 -9.54
C ALA A 260 29.77 27.13 -10.73
N GLN A 261 28.47 27.38 -10.47
CA GLN A 261 27.47 27.83 -11.47
C GLN A 261 26.87 29.18 -11.09
#